data_AF-A0AAV6JKH9-F1
#
_entry.id   AF-A0AAV6JKH9-F1
#
_cell.length_a   1.000
_cell.length_b   1.000
_cell.length_c   1.000
_cell.angle_alpha   90.00
_cell.angle_beta   90.00
_cell.angle_gamma   90.00
#
_symmetry.space_group_name_H-M   'P 1'
#
loop_
_entity.id
_entity.type
_entity.pdbx_description
1 polymer ?
#
loop_
_entity_poly.entity_id
_entity_poly.type
_entity_poly.pdbx_seq_one_letter_code
_entity_poly.pdbx_strand_id
1 'polypeptide(L)' 'MVSVLIDFGHMAGNYLRFYDAIRHAYPDIKFISNCDGSTQQLDHPAHFYDYHIYSDANTEFSLAYKFDHASRSGPKVF' A
#
# COMPACT_ATOMS: atom_id res chain seq x y z
N MET A 1 -11.94 -10.48 2.98
CA MET A 1 -11.56 -9.05 2.94
C MET A 1 -11.60 -8.65 1.48
N VAL A 2 -12.42 -7.67 1.11
CA VAL A 2 -12.43 -7.11 -0.24
C VAL A 2 -11.49 -5.90 -0.22
N SER A 3 -10.46 -5.94 -1.07
CA SER A 3 -9.43 -4.90 -1.17
C SER A 3 -9.40 -4.38 -2.60
N VAL A 4 -9.25 -3.05 -2.76
CA VAL A 4 -9.16 -2.41 -4.06
C VAL A 4 -7.75 -1.87 -4.26
N LEU A 5 -7.11 -2.31 -5.35
CA LEU A 5 -5.88 -1.72 -5.88
C LEU A 5 -6.26 -0.54 -6.78
N ILE A 6 -5.73 0.64 -6.50
CA ILE A 6 -5.96 1.85 -7.30
C ILE A 6 -4.62 2.27 -7.91
N ASP A 7 -4.36 1.90 -9.16
CA ASP A 7 -3.17 2.28 -9.92
C ASP A 7 -3.55 3.22 -11.07
N PHE A 8 -3.02 4.44 -11.05
CA PHE A 8 -3.11 5.35 -12.20
C PHE A 8 -1.84 6.20 -12.24
N GLY A 9 -1.15 6.19 -13.40
CA GLY A 9 0.10 6.90 -13.71
C GLY A 9 0.07 8.44 -13.61
N HIS A 10 -0.82 9.01 -12.78
CA HIS A 10 -0.79 10.38 -12.24
C HIS A 10 -1.38 10.32 -10.82
N MET A 11 -0.53 9.96 -9.84
CA MET A 11 -0.94 9.31 -8.59
C MET A 11 -1.79 10.13 -7.60
N ALA A 12 -1.78 11.46 -7.59
CA ALA A 12 -2.52 12.20 -6.54
C ALA A 12 -4.01 12.46 -6.87
N GLY A 13 -4.29 12.96 -8.08
CA GLY A 13 -5.61 13.55 -8.38
C GLY A 13 -6.73 12.53 -8.58
N ASN A 14 -6.44 11.42 -9.28
CA ASN A 14 -7.43 10.38 -9.52
C ASN A 14 -7.60 9.46 -8.31
N TYR A 15 -6.51 9.16 -7.61
CA TYR A 15 -6.54 8.32 -6.42
C TYR A 15 -7.54 8.85 -5.39
N LEU A 16 -7.43 10.14 -5.02
CA LEU A 16 -8.31 10.74 -4.02
C LEU A 16 -9.78 10.71 -4.44
N ARG A 17 -10.08 10.91 -5.74
CA ARG A 17 -11.44 10.80 -6.26
C ARG A 17 -12.03 9.40 -6.10
N PHE A 18 -11.25 8.37 -6.45
CA PHE A 18 -11.70 6.99 -6.29
C PHE A 18 -11.76 6.57 -4.83
N TYR A 19 -10.76 6.95 -4.03
CA TYR A 19 -10.72 6.70 -2.59
C TYR A 19 -11.97 7.26 -1.92
N ASP A 20 -12.31 8.54 -2.17
CA ASP A 20 -13.47 9.20 -1.56
C ASP A 20 -14.78 8.56 -2.00
N ALA A 21 -14.96 8.31 -3.31
CA ALA A 21 -16.19 7.71 -3.85
C ALA A 21 -16.41 6.28 -3.31
N ILE A 22 -15.35 5.47 -3.30
CA ILE A 22 -15.43 4.07 -2.85
C ILE A 22 -15.60 4.03 -1.32
N ARG A 23 -14.89 4.86 -0.56
CA ARG A 23 -15.02 4.94 0.91
C ARG A 23 -16.43 5.37 1.30
N HIS A 24 -17.04 6.26 0.53
CA HIS A 24 -18.43 6.68 0.75
C HIS A 24 -19.43 5.54 0.50
N ALA A 25 -19.27 4.81 -0.61
CA ALA A 25 -20.18 3.72 -0.98
C ALA A 25 -19.96 2.45 -0.15
N TYR A 26 -18.74 2.21 0.31
CA TYR A 26 -18.31 0.98 0.98
C TYR A 26 -17.39 1.32 2.17
N PRO A 27 -17.92 1.80 3.30
CA PRO A 27 -17.10 2.25 4.43
C PRO A 27 -16.29 1.14 5.11
N ASP A 28 -16.70 -0.13 4.94
CA ASP A 28 -16.09 -1.29 5.59
C ASP A 28 -14.93 -1.91 4.80
N ILE A 29 -14.71 -1.49 3.54
CA ILE A 29 -13.60 -2.02 2.75
C ILE A 29 -12.29 -1.35 3.12
N LYS A 30 -11.20 -2.09 2.94
CA LYS A 30 -9.85 -1.57 3.14
C LYS A 30 -9.20 -1.29 1.80
N PHE A 31 -8.31 -0.30 1.81
CA PHE A 31 -7.64 0.22 0.63
C PHE A 31 -6.18 -0.20 0.67
N ILE A 32 -5.70 -0.78 -0.43
CA ILE A 32 -4.30 -1.11 -0.64
C ILE A 32 -3.79 -0.13 -1.71
N SER A 33 -2.82 0.70 -1.35
CA SER A 33 -2.11 1.52 -2.33
C SER A 33 -1.08 0.70 -3.06
N ASN A 34 -0.84 0.98 -4.33
CA ASN A 34 0.29 0.42 -5.07
C ASN A 34 1.60 1.20 -4.85
N CYS A 35 1.56 2.35 -4.16
CA CYS A 35 2.75 3.11 -3.81
C CYS A 35 3.55 2.39 -2.72
N ASP A 36 4.87 2.26 -2.90
CA ASP A 36 5.74 1.61 -1.91
C ASP A 36 5.88 2.48 -0.64
N GLY A 37 5.31 1.99 0.47
CA GLY A 37 5.43 2.59 1.81
C GLY A 37 6.53 1.99 2.70
N SER A 38 7.41 1.15 2.15
CA SER A 38 8.40 0.37 2.92
C SER A 38 9.58 1.20 3.46
N THR A 39 9.85 2.35 2.85
CA THR A 39 10.96 3.24 3.23
C THR A 39 10.48 4.60 3.74
N GLN A 40 9.40 5.13 3.16
CA GLN A 40 8.78 6.38 3.56
C GLN A 40 7.27 6.18 3.70
N GLN A 41 6.66 6.92 4.63
CA GLN A 41 5.22 6.92 4.80
C GLN A 41 4.52 7.47 3.54
N LEU A 42 3.39 6.85 3.18
CA LEU A 42 2.52 7.32 2.10
C LEU A 42 2.06 8.77 2.34
N ASP A 43 1.98 9.55 1.26
CA ASP A 43 1.50 10.93 1.25
C ASP A 43 -0.01 11.04 0.99
N HIS A 44 -0.70 9.90 0.83
CA HIS A 44 -2.13 9.78 0.61
C HIS A 44 -2.74 8.74 1.58
N PRO A 45 -4.06 8.80 1.85
CA PRO A 45 -4.70 7.88 2.79
C PRO A 45 -4.78 6.47 2.21
N ALA A 46 -4.36 5.45 2.96
CA ALA A 46 -4.58 4.05 2.65
C ALA A 46 -4.56 3.22 3.94
N HIS A 47 -5.13 2.01 3.90
CA HIS A 47 -5.02 1.08 5.03
C HIS A 47 -3.78 0.20 4.91
N PHE A 48 -3.41 -0.13 3.67
CA PHE A 48 -2.24 -0.89 3.33
C PHE A 48 -1.49 -0.26 2.15
N TYR A 49 -0.24 -0.68 1.95
CA TYR A 49 0.49 -0.53 0.71
C TYR A 49 0.96 -1.90 0.22
N ASP A 50 1.03 -2.07 -1.08
CA ASP A 50 1.49 -3.27 -1.76
C ASP A 50 3.00 -3.19 -1.94
N TYR A 51 3.73 -4.20 -1.45
CA TYR A 51 5.18 -4.26 -1.59
C TYR A 51 5.60 -5.39 -2.54
N HIS A 52 6.03 -5.00 -3.74
CA HIS A 52 6.45 -5.93 -4.77
C HIS A 52 7.96 -6.07 -4.87
N ILE A 53 8.47 -7.30 -4.76
CA ILE A 53 9.84 -7.64 -5.13
C ILE A 53 9.79 -8.79 -6.14
N TYR A 54 10.58 -8.65 -7.20
CA TYR A 54 10.84 -9.70 -8.16
C TYR A 54 12.36 -9.81 -8.31
N SER A 55 12.99 -10.67 -7.52
CA SER A 55 14.44 -10.84 -7.50
C SER A 55 14.85 -12.32 -7.45
N ASP A 56 16.16 -12.57 -7.43
CA ASP A 56 16.70 -13.91 -7.21
C ASP A 56 16.49 -14.41 -5.78
N ALA A 57 16.64 -15.72 -5.58
CA ALA A 57 16.44 -16.35 -4.29
C ALA A 57 17.36 -15.79 -3.20
N ASN A 58 18.62 -15.46 -3.53
CA ASN A 58 19.56 -14.93 -2.55
C ASN A 58 19.10 -13.58 -2.00
N THR A 59 18.57 -12.73 -2.89
CA THR A 59 17.98 -11.45 -2.53
C THR A 59 16.77 -11.64 -1.62
N GLU A 60 15.83 -12.51 -1.99
CA GLU A 60 14.66 -12.80 -1.16
C GLU A 60 15.05 -13.30 0.25
N PHE A 61 16.03 -14.22 0.34
CA PHE A 61 16.55 -14.70 1.62
C PHE A 61 17.17 -13.58 2.46
N SER A 62 17.87 -12.64 1.83
CA SER A 62 18.47 -11.49 2.53
C SER A 62 17.45 -10.52 3.12
N LEU A 63 16.20 -10.54 2.62
CA LEU A 63 15.13 -9.63 3.02
C LEU A 63 14.24 -10.19 4.13
N ALA A 64 14.61 -11.32 4.74
CA ALA A 64 13.84 -11.98 5.80
C ALA A 64 13.44 -11.07 6.97
N TYR A 65 14.24 -10.04 7.26
CA TYR A 65 14.03 -9.09 8.37
C TYR A 65 13.62 -7.69 7.90
N LYS A 66 13.24 -7.52 6.63
CA LYS A 66 12.93 -6.22 6.01
C LYS A 66 11.93 -5.39 6.81
N PHE A 67 10.98 -6.04 7.48
CA PHE A 67 9.88 -5.38 8.22
C PHE A 67 9.98 -5.49 9.75
N ASP A 68 11.11 -5.97 10.29
CA ASP A 68 11.31 -6.08 11.74
C ASP A 68 11.26 -4.70 12.42
N HIS A 69 11.77 -3.68 11.74
CA HIS A 69 11.81 -2.29 12.19
C HIS A 69 10.75 -1.41 11.51
N ALA A 70 9.81 -1.99 10.77
CA ALA A 70 8.74 -1.22 10.17
C ALA A 70 7.89 -0.52 11.24
N SER A 71 7.47 0.72 10.96
CA SER A 71 6.58 1.47 11.85
C SER A 71 5.33 0.65 12.16
N ARG A 72 4.92 0.67 13.44
CA ARG A 72 3.65 0.07 13.89
C ARG A 72 2.49 1.06 13.87
N SER A 73 2.74 2.30 13.43
CA SER A 73 1.74 3.32 13.14
C SER A 73 1.64 3.56 11.63
N GLY A 74 0.43 3.86 11.16
CA GLY A 74 0.17 4.12 9.74
C GLY A 74 -0.27 2.88 8.94
N PRO A 75 -0.23 2.97 7.59
CA PRO A 75 -0.62 1.88 6.69
C PRO A 75 0.28 0.65 6.88
N LYS A 76 -0.32 -0.55 6.79
CA LYS A 76 0.40 -1.82 6.92
C LYS A 76 0.87 -2.32 5.54
N VAL A 77 1.91 -3.13 5.49
CA VAL A 77 2.31 -3.78 4.23
C VAL A 77 1.35 -4.92 3.89
N PHE A 78 1.00 -5.05 2.61
CA PHE A 78 0.37 -6.21 1.98
C PHE A 78 1.41 -6.92 1.10
#